data_AF-A0A819I1Y3-F1
#
_entry.id   AF-A0A819I1Y3-F1
#
_cell.length_a   1.000
_cell.length_b   1.000
_cell.length_c   1.000
_cell.angle_alpha   90.00
_cell.angle_beta   90.00
_cell.angle_gamma   90.00
#
_symmetry.space_group_name_H-M   'P 1'
#
loop_
_entity.id
_entity.type
_entity.pdbx_description
1 polymer ?
#
loop_
_entity_poly.entity_id
_entity_poly.type
_entity_poly.pdbx_seq_one_letter_code
_entity_poly.pdbx_strand_id
1 'polypeptide(L)'
;MSTVGSLAIFNATNLIRNEDKTTMLTTIEDTTTSYKGYLFFEIYTADEQGAGTDSNIYVTIVGTKNNLTRQALRSIGPSMNAFERNQVDVCMIYTNVKFDKTDNIIQGVELINDGKWVGSPWKPSCIYLSGVDGAQTNDQWIISGNSVFISLLEPNKAVCYA
;
A
#
# COMPACT_ATOMS: atom_id res chain seq x y z
N MET A 1 61.84 1.05 13.51
CA MET A 1 61.06 1.38 12.30
C MET A 1 59.59 1.44 12.70
N SER A 2 58.91 2.51 12.29
CA SER A 2 57.46 2.86 12.33
C SER A 2 56.69 2.64 13.65
N THR A 3 56.21 3.67 14.36
CA THR A 3 55.19 4.69 14.01
C THR A 3 53.74 4.17 14.14
N VAL A 4 53.08 4.71 15.17
CA VAL A 4 51.66 4.90 15.55
C VAL A 4 50.49 4.29 14.77
N GLY A 5 49.44 3.95 15.53
CA GLY A 5 48.04 4.03 15.12
C GLY A 5 47.10 3.90 16.33
N SER A 6 46.53 5.02 16.77
CA SER A 6 45.71 5.15 17.99
C SER A 6 44.24 4.76 17.78
N LEU A 7 43.59 4.39 18.89
CA LEU A 7 42.18 4.61 19.28
C LEU A 7 41.03 3.94 18.49
N ALA A 8 40.21 3.17 19.20
CA ALA A 8 38.80 3.52 19.45
C ALA A 8 38.16 2.53 20.46
N ILE A 9 37.58 3.10 21.51
CA ILE A 9 36.67 2.43 22.45
C ILE A 9 35.31 2.34 21.76
N PHE A 10 34.72 1.16 21.63
CA PHE A 10 33.27 1.01 21.43
C PHE A 10 32.72 -0.21 22.20
N ASN A 11 31.50 -0.05 22.68
CA ASN A 11 30.89 -0.68 23.86
C ASN A 11 30.79 -2.21 23.85
N ALA A 12 30.82 -2.74 25.09
CA ALA A 12 30.84 -4.15 25.47
C ALA A 12 29.89 -5.06 24.68
N THR A 13 30.47 -5.95 23.89
CA THR A 13 29.82 -7.17 23.43
C THR A 13 30.26 -8.31 24.33
N ASN A 14 29.28 -9.01 24.90
CA ASN A 14 29.45 -10.17 25.78
C ASN A 14 30.44 -11.18 25.19
N LEU A 15 31.62 -11.28 25.81
CA LEU A 15 32.58 -12.34 25.55
C LEU A 15 32.15 -13.58 26.35
N ILE A 16 31.62 -14.61 25.69
CA ILE A 16 31.55 -15.95 26.29
C ILE A 16 32.73 -16.75 25.75
N ARG A 17 33.67 -17.04 26.66
CA ARG A 17 34.87 -17.83 26.44
C ARG A 17 34.47 -19.31 26.29
N ASN A 18 34.75 -19.90 25.14
CA ASN A 18 34.94 -21.34 25.02
C ASN A 18 36.18 -21.55 24.14
N GLU A 19 37.20 -22.09 24.78
CA GLU A 19 38.43 -22.53 24.15
C GLU A 19 38.09 -23.82 23.37
N ASP A 20 38.53 -23.89 22.11
CA ASP A 20 38.43 -25.05 21.22
C ASP A 20 37.06 -25.31 20.55
N LYS A 21 36.57 -24.34 19.77
CA LYS A 21 36.01 -24.55 18.41
C LYS A 21 35.54 -23.23 17.81
N THR A 22 36.32 -22.72 16.86
CA THR A 22 36.00 -21.62 15.96
C THR A 22 34.86 -22.02 15.02
N THR A 23 33.64 -22.14 15.53
CA THR A 23 32.42 -22.26 14.70
C THR A 23 31.50 -21.10 15.03
N MET A 24 31.50 -20.14 14.11
CA MET A 24 30.55 -19.05 13.89
C MET A 24 29.17 -19.34 14.52
N LEU A 25 28.92 -18.78 15.69
CA LEU A 25 27.57 -18.57 16.20
C LEU A 25 27.39 -17.07 16.38
N THR A 26 27.52 -16.32 15.28
CA THR A 26 26.65 -15.16 15.12
C THR A 26 25.25 -15.76 15.11
N THR A 27 24.53 -15.59 16.21
CA THR A 27 23.09 -15.63 16.20
C THR A 27 22.65 -14.76 15.02
N ILE A 28 22.30 -15.41 13.91
CA ILE A 28 21.50 -14.76 12.89
C ILE A 28 20.21 -14.51 13.65
N GLU A 29 20.04 -13.30 14.19
CA GLU A 29 18.72 -12.84 14.53
C GLU A 29 17.89 -13.07 13.29
N ASP A 30 16.87 -13.91 13.43
CA ASP A 30 16.04 -14.44 12.37
C ASP A 30 15.43 -13.26 11.59
N THR A 31 16.11 -12.77 10.55
CA THR A 31 15.73 -11.62 9.72
C THR A 31 14.50 -11.91 8.84
N THR A 32 13.69 -12.90 9.21
CA THR A 32 12.67 -13.50 8.37
C THR A 32 11.28 -13.50 8.99
N THR A 33 11.00 -12.64 9.98
CA THR A 33 9.60 -12.30 10.27
C THR A 33 9.14 -11.28 9.23
N SER A 34 8.64 -11.77 8.09
CA SER A 34 7.99 -10.93 7.08
C SER A 34 6.89 -10.10 7.75
N TYR A 35 6.91 -8.78 7.59
CA TYR A 35 5.83 -7.90 8.03
C TYR A 35 4.50 -8.42 7.49
N LYS A 36 3.41 -8.26 8.26
CA LYS A 36 2.04 -8.61 7.87
C LYS A 36 1.11 -7.53 8.37
N GLY A 37 0.28 -6.98 7.49
CA GLY A 37 -0.69 -5.97 7.85
C GLY A 37 -1.80 -5.84 6.82
N TYR A 38 -2.67 -4.87 7.05
CA TYR A 38 -3.73 -4.49 6.14
C TYR A 38 -3.65 -3.00 5.85
N LEU A 39 -3.98 -2.63 4.61
CA LEU A 39 -4.26 -1.26 4.25
C LEU A 39 -5.76 -1.14 3.96
N PHE A 40 -6.38 -0.10 4.49
CA PHE A 40 -7.81 0.17 4.33
C PHE A 40 -8.03 1.32 3.38
N PHE A 41 -9.05 1.18 2.56
CA PHE A 41 -9.51 2.17 1.60
C PHE A 41 -10.95 2.54 1.92
N GLU A 42 -11.30 3.81 1.77
CA GLU A 42 -12.67 4.28 1.69
C GLU A 42 -12.87 4.88 0.30
N ILE A 43 -13.78 4.29 -0.48
CA ILE A 43 -13.92 4.55 -1.90
C ILE A 43 -15.33 5.04 -2.16
N TYR A 44 -15.43 6.20 -2.79
CA TYR A 44 -16.68 6.82 -3.21
C TYR A 44 -16.84 6.60 -4.70
N THR A 45 -17.98 6.07 -5.10
CA THR A 45 -18.36 5.95 -6.52
C THR A 45 -19.29 7.09 -6.87
N ALA A 46 -19.04 7.76 -7.99
CA ALA A 46 -19.78 8.97 -8.37
C ALA A 46 -21.29 8.75 -8.55
N ASP A 47 -22.10 9.79 -8.29
CA ASP A 47 -23.54 9.83 -8.63
C ASP A 47 -23.85 10.11 -10.12
N GLU A 48 -23.00 9.61 -11.03
CA GLU A 48 -23.22 9.69 -12.47
C GLU A 48 -23.89 8.41 -13.00
N GLN A 49 -24.73 8.53 -14.03
CA GLN A 49 -25.37 7.36 -14.63
C GLN A 49 -24.33 6.36 -15.14
N GLY A 50 -24.39 5.12 -14.66
CA GLY A 50 -23.46 4.05 -15.03
C GLY A 50 -22.10 4.11 -14.35
N ALA A 51 -21.90 4.98 -13.34
CA ALA A 51 -20.63 5.11 -12.63
C ALA A 51 -20.23 3.88 -11.82
N GLY A 52 -21.20 3.03 -11.46
CA GLY A 52 -20.97 1.80 -10.73
C GLY A 52 -20.47 0.65 -11.59
N THR A 53 -19.95 -0.41 -10.96
CA THR A 53 -19.41 -1.57 -11.68
C THR A 53 -19.55 -2.87 -10.89
N ASP A 54 -19.80 -3.97 -11.60
CA ASP A 54 -19.73 -5.33 -11.05
C ASP A 54 -18.33 -5.97 -11.24
N SER A 55 -17.36 -5.19 -11.75
CA SER A 55 -16.01 -5.69 -12.06
C SER A 55 -15.15 -5.83 -10.82
N ASN A 56 -14.15 -6.73 -10.87
CA ASN A 56 -13.18 -6.79 -9.78
C ASN A 56 -12.22 -5.61 -9.90
N ILE A 57 -12.08 -4.85 -8.82
CA ILE A 57 -11.12 -3.76 -8.74
C ILE A 57 -9.84 -4.26 -8.08
N TYR A 58 -8.72 -3.89 -8.69
CA TYR A 58 -7.39 -4.19 -8.20
C TYR A 58 -6.60 -2.92 -7.96
N VAL A 59 -5.65 -3.00 -7.04
CA VAL A 59 -4.77 -1.88 -6.67
C VAL A 59 -3.31 -2.33 -6.61
N THR A 60 -2.42 -1.48 -7.11
CA THR A 60 -0.97 -1.52 -6.84
C THR A 60 -0.62 -0.34 -5.94
N ILE A 61 0.20 -0.53 -4.90
CA ILE A 61 0.69 0.56 -4.05
C ILE A 61 2.11 0.91 -4.47
N VAL A 62 2.36 2.20 -4.71
CA VAL A 62 3.69 2.72 -5.01
C VAL A 62 4.22 3.45 -3.79
N GLY A 63 5.34 2.98 -3.23
CA GLY A 63 6.03 3.61 -2.10
C GLY A 63 7.35 4.24 -2.53
N THR A 64 7.97 5.03 -1.65
CA THR A 64 9.30 5.64 -1.93
C THR A 64 10.43 4.63 -2.01
N LYS A 65 10.29 3.46 -1.37
CA LYS A 65 11.34 2.43 -1.31
C LYS A 65 10.88 1.09 -1.89
N ASN A 66 9.66 0.68 -1.55
CA ASN A 66 9.09 -0.60 -1.94
C ASN A 66 7.64 -0.42 -2.41
N ASN A 67 7.26 -1.24 -3.38
CA ASN A 67 5.90 -1.27 -3.92
C ASN A 67 5.18 -2.54 -3.46
N LEU A 68 3.85 -2.47 -3.41
CA LEU A 68 2.99 -3.65 -3.30
C LEU A 68 2.41 -3.92 -4.68
N THR A 69 2.63 -5.12 -5.20
CA THR A 69 2.10 -5.55 -6.50
C THR A 69 0.58 -5.68 -6.46
N ARG A 70 -0.02 -5.77 -7.65
CA ARG A 70 -1.47 -5.85 -7.88
C ARG A 70 -2.18 -6.80 -6.90
N GLN A 71 -3.07 -6.25 -6.08
CA GLN A 71 -3.97 -6.98 -5.18
C GLN A 71 -5.43 -6.65 -5.45
N ALA A 72 -6.33 -7.62 -5.25
CA ALA A 72 -7.76 -7.36 -5.34
C ALA A 72 -8.24 -6.57 -4.12
N LEU A 73 -9.00 -5.50 -4.34
CA LEU A 73 -9.70 -4.80 -3.27
C LEU A 73 -10.82 -5.70 -2.74
N ARG A 74 -10.85 -5.88 -1.43
CA ARG A 74 -11.90 -6.67 -0.76
C ARG A 74 -12.79 -5.73 0.03
N SER A 75 -14.03 -5.57 -0.39
CA SER A 75 -15.04 -4.84 0.40
C SER A 75 -15.23 -5.54 1.74
N ILE A 76 -15.33 -4.75 2.81
CA ILE A 76 -15.55 -5.21 4.20
C ILE A 76 -16.91 -4.73 4.74
N GLY A 77 -17.79 -4.23 3.86
CA GLY A 77 -19.13 -3.77 4.21
C GLY A 77 -20.19 -4.89 4.20
N PRO A 78 -21.40 -4.58 4.70
CA PRO A 78 -22.54 -5.51 4.65
C PRO A 78 -23.15 -5.64 3.24
N SER A 79 -22.83 -4.70 2.33
CA SER A 79 -23.28 -4.79 0.95
C SER A 79 -22.58 -5.96 0.24
N MET A 80 -23.37 -6.84 -0.37
CA MET A 80 -22.83 -7.89 -1.23
C MET A 80 -22.39 -7.34 -2.59
N ASN A 81 -22.80 -6.11 -2.94
CA ASN A 81 -22.43 -5.44 -4.18
C ASN A 81 -21.73 -4.13 -3.86
N ALA A 82 -20.43 -4.08 -4.13
CA ALA A 82 -19.57 -2.92 -3.86
C ALA A 82 -19.35 -2.14 -5.15
N PHE A 83 -18.95 -0.88 -5.02
CA PHE A 83 -18.64 0.03 -6.13
C PHE A 83 -19.86 0.39 -6.98
N GLU A 84 -21.03 0.44 -6.36
CA GLU A 84 -22.27 0.89 -6.99
C GLU A 84 -22.36 2.42 -7.02
N ARG A 85 -23.10 2.95 -7.99
CA ARG A 85 -23.34 4.40 -8.13
C ARG A 85 -23.82 4.99 -6.79
N ASN A 86 -23.23 6.12 -6.39
CA ASN A 86 -23.61 6.85 -5.18
C ASN A 86 -23.51 6.00 -3.90
N GLN A 87 -22.45 5.18 -3.84
CA GLN A 87 -22.12 4.39 -2.66
C GLN A 87 -20.70 4.65 -2.19
N VAL A 88 -20.51 4.40 -0.90
CA VAL A 88 -19.21 4.44 -0.22
C VAL A 88 -18.89 3.03 0.25
N ASP A 89 -17.75 2.53 -0.20
CA ASP A 89 -17.26 1.20 0.12
C ASP A 89 -15.96 1.27 0.90
N VAL A 90 -15.94 0.62 2.06
CA VAL A 90 -14.70 0.38 2.79
C VAL A 90 -14.11 -0.93 2.28
N CYS A 91 -12.87 -0.89 1.83
CA CYS A 91 -12.14 -2.03 1.29
C CYS A 91 -10.81 -2.24 2.03
N MET A 92 -10.25 -3.44 1.90
CA MET A 92 -8.91 -3.74 2.39
C MET A 92 -8.08 -4.54 1.39
N ILE A 93 -6.76 -4.46 1.57
CA ILE A 93 -5.77 -5.37 1.00
C ILE A 93 -4.82 -5.85 2.09
N TYR A 94 -4.21 -7.02 1.88
CA TYR A 94 -3.15 -7.52 2.73
C TYR A 94 -1.80 -6.96 2.26
N THR A 95 -0.88 -6.68 3.17
CA THR A 95 0.48 -6.25 2.82
C THR A 95 1.53 -6.99 3.62
N ASN A 96 2.62 -7.35 2.95
CA ASN A 96 3.87 -7.78 3.56
C ASN A 96 4.96 -6.70 3.54
N VAL A 97 4.61 -5.50 3.06
CA VAL A 97 5.45 -4.31 3.03
C VAL A 97 4.91 -3.32 4.05
N LYS A 98 5.80 -2.82 4.91
CA LYS A 98 5.45 -1.73 5.84
C LYS A 98 5.50 -0.40 5.08
N PHE A 99 4.44 0.37 5.21
CA PHE A 99 4.36 1.75 4.75
C PHE A 99 4.16 2.64 5.99
N ASP A 100 4.95 3.70 6.11
CA ASP A 100 4.95 4.64 7.23
C ASP A 100 5.09 6.07 6.69
N LYS A 101 4.59 7.06 7.43
CA LYS A 101 4.74 8.49 7.07
C LYS A 101 6.20 8.96 7.06
N THR A 102 7.09 8.22 7.70
CA THR A 102 8.52 8.54 7.83
C THR A 102 9.42 7.60 7.02
N ASP A 103 8.94 6.40 6.70
CA ASP A 103 9.71 5.38 6.00
C ASP A 103 8.83 4.62 5.00
N ASN A 104 9.35 4.42 3.78
CA ASN A 104 8.59 3.87 2.66
C ASN A 104 7.20 4.54 2.50
N ILE A 105 7.21 5.86 2.34
CA ILE A 105 6.00 6.69 2.25
C ILE A 105 5.23 6.33 0.98
N ILE A 106 3.91 6.17 1.09
CA ILE A 106 3.05 5.91 -0.07
C ILE A 106 3.06 7.14 -0.98
N GLN A 107 3.46 6.94 -2.23
CA GLN A 107 3.50 7.97 -3.26
C GLN A 107 2.20 8.02 -4.07
N GLY A 108 1.52 6.89 -4.21
CA GLY A 108 0.31 6.80 -5.00
C GLY A 108 -0.20 5.37 -5.10
N VAL A 109 -1.35 5.25 -5.76
CA VAL A 109 -1.97 3.97 -6.07
C VAL A 109 -2.31 3.90 -7.55
N GLU A 110 -2.21 2.71 -8.10
CA GLU A 110 -2.71 2.42 -9.45
C GLU A 110 -3.95 1.55 -9.32
N LEU A 111 -5.08 2.00 -9.86
CA LEU A 111 -6.34 1.26 -9.85
C LEU A 111 -6.60 0.64 -11.21
N ILE A 112 -7.08 -0.60 -11.18
CA ILE A 112 -7.26 -1.44 -12.36
C ILE A 112 -8.62 -2.11 -12.27
N ASN A 113 -9.42 -1.94 -13.32
CA ASN A 113 -10.66 -2.67 -13.54
C ASN A 113 -10.40 -3.87 -14.47
N ASP A 114 -10.88 -5.08 -14.12
CA ASP A 114 -10.62 -6.28 -14.93
C ASP A 114 -11.54 -6.46 -16.15
N GLY A 115 -12.55 -5.61 -16.31
CA GLY A 115 -13.30 -5.50 -17.56
C GLY A 115 -14.22 -6.66 -17.88
N LYS A 116 -14.40 -7.62 -16.97
CA LYS A 116 -15.02 -8.91 -17.29
C LYS A 116 -16.52 -8.86 -17.57
N TRP A 117 -17.19 -7.76 -17.23
CA TRP A 117 -18.65 -7.65 -17.32
C TRP A 117 -19.09 -6.48 -18.21
N VAL A 118 -20.31 -6.59 -18.75
CA VAL A 118 -20.96 -5.48 -19.47
C VAL A 118 -21.22 -4.34 -18.49
N GLY A 119 -20.86 -3.10 -18.85
CA GLY A 119 -20.86 -1.99 -17.88
C GLY A 119 -19.61 -1.97 -16.99
N SER A 120 -18.49 -2.52 -17.46
CA SER A 120 -17.22 -2.50 -16.73
C SER A 120 -16.61 -1.14 -16.42
N PRO A 121 -16.85 -0.03 -17.15
CA PRO A 121 -16.34 1.26 -16.73
C PRO A 121 -16.75 1.59 -15.30
N TRP A 122 -15.83 2.12 -14.52
CA TRP A 122 -16.07 2.53 -13.15
C TRP A 122 -15.58 3.95 -12.94
N LYS A 123 -16.36 4.78 -12.25
CA LYS A 123 -15.97 6.16 -11.97
C LYS A 123 -15.88 6.40 -10.46
N PRO A 124 -14.68 6.24 -9.86
CA PRO A 124 -14.44 6.66 -8.49
C PRO A 124 -14.40 8.18 -8.38
N SER A 125 -15.28 8.75 -7.57
CA SER A 125 -15.31 10.18 -7.28
C SER A 125 -14.34 10.60 -6.18
N CYS A 126 -13.86 9.66 -5.35
CA CYS A 126 -12.92 9.96 -4.26
C CYS A 126 -12.41 8.67 -3.61
N ILE A 127 -11.13 8.65 -3.24
CA ILE A 127 -10.50 7.52 -2.56
C ILE A 127 -9.64 8.02 -1.41
N TYR A 128 -9.87 7.48 -0.23
CA TYR A 128 -9.03 7.65 0.94
C TYR A 128 -8.26 6.37 1.22
N LEU A 129 -6.98 6.51 1.54
CA LEU A 129 -6.13 5.41 1.99
C LEU A 129 -5.70 5.69 3.43
N SER A 130 -6.05 4.78 4.34
CA SER A 130 -5.63 4.87 5.74
C SER A 130 -4.10 5.04 5.85
N GLY A 131 -3.67 5.98 6.69
CA GLY A 131 -2.25 6.29 6.88
C GLY A 131 -1.67 7.33 5.90
N VAL A 132 -2.44 7.74 4.89
CA VAL A 132 -2.15 8.87 4.02
C VAL A 132 -3.09 10.02 4.39
N ASP A 133 -2.57 11.24 4.47
CA ASP A 133 -3.41 12.42 4.73
C ASP A 133 -4.07 12.86 3.42
N GLY A 134 -5.39 12.67 3.30
CA GLY A 134 -6.20 13.27 2.23
C GLY A 134 -6.94 12.28 1.32
N ALA A 135 -7.81 12.85 0.49
CA ALA A 135 -8.58 12.14 -0.54
C ALA A 135 -7.96 12.40 -1.90
N GLN A 136 -8.09 11.43 -2.81
CA GLN A 136 -7.64 11.60 -4.19
C GLN A 136 -8.58 10.93 -5.18
N THR A 137 -8.74 11.59 -6.32
CA THR A 137 -9.19 11.03 -7.60
C THR A 137 -8.85 12.05 -8.69
N ASN A 138 -8.92 11.65 -9.95
CA ASN A 138 -8.95 12.58 -11.08
C ASN A 138 -10.38 12.75 -11.64
N ASP A 139 -11.40 12.22 -10.96
CA ASP A 139 -12.79 12.14 -11.42
C ASP A 139 -12.90 11.55 -12.84
N GLN A 140 -12.09 10.52 -13.11
CA GLN A 140 -11.99 9.88 -14.43
C GLN A 140 -12.64 8.50 -14.42
N TRP A 141 -13.16 8.11 -15.58
CA TRP A 141 -13.60 6.76 -15.85
C TRP A 141 -12.40 5.80 -15.95
N ILE A 142 -12.42 4.76 -15.13
CA ILE A 142 -11.53 3.61 -15.21
C ILE A 142 -12.22 2.56 -16.08
N ILE A 143 -11.79 2.45 -17.33
CA ILE A 143 -12.31 1.48 -18.29
C ILE A 143 -11.45 0.21 -18.32
N SER A 144 -12.04 -0.89 -18.78
CA SER A 144 -11.36 -2.18 -18.97
C SER A 144 -10.01 -2.02 -19.70
N GLY A 145 -8.95 -2.59 -19.12
CA GLY A 145 -7.61 -2.58 -19.72
C GLY A 145 -6.81 -1.29 -19.49
N ASN A 146 -7.41 -0.27 -18.89
CA ASN A 146 -6.70 0.93 -18.45
C ASN A 146 -6.41 0.86 -16.96
N SER A 147 -5.30 1.50 -16.58
CA SER A 147 -4.99 1.80 -15.20
C SER A 147 -4.93 3.30 -14.99
N VAL A 148 -5.37 3.75 -13.82
CA VAL A 148 -5.27 5.16 -13.43
C VAL A 148 -4.34 5.24 -12.23
N PHE A 149 -3.22 5.95 -12.41
CA PHE A 149 -2.34 6.30 -11.31
C PHE A 149 -2.86 7.55 -10.61
N ILE A 150 -3.01 7.43 -9.29
CA ILE A 150 -3.46 8.47 -8.40
C ILE A 150 -2.29 8.81 -7.48
N SER A 151 -1.68 9.98 -7.68
CA SER A 151 -0.65 10.49 -6.79
C SER A 151 -1.26 10.84 -5.44
N LEU A 152 -0.59 10.47 -4.35
CA LEU A 152 -1.01 10.69 -2.98
C LEU A 152 -0.10 11.69 -2.23
N LEU A 153 0.92 12.22 -2.90
CA LEU A 153 1.87 13.20 -2.34
C LEU A 153 1.33 14.62 -2.33
N GLU A 154 0.38 14.90 -3.20
CA GLU A 154 -0.26 16.20 -3.33
C GLU A 154 -1.76 15.98 -3.14
N PRO A 155 -2.28 15.81 -1.89
CA PRO A 155 -3.71 15.76 -1.60
C PRO A 155 -4.37 16.97 -2.24
N ASN A 156 -4.92 16.76 -3.44
CA ASN A 156 -5.83 17.72 -4.02
C ASN A 156 -7.01 17.76 -3.05
N LYS A 157 -7.54 18.96 -2.80
CA LYS A 157 -8.81 19.11 -2.10
C LYS A 157 -9.93 18.58 -3.00
N ALA A 158 -9.94 17.27 -3.26
CA ALA A 158 -11.01 16.61 -3.95
C ALA A 158 -12.24 16.77 -3.06
N VAL A 159 -13.28 17.43 -3.60
CA VAL A 159 -14.58 17.46 -2.94
C VAL A 159 -15.21 16.10 -3.24
N CYS A 160 -15.30 15.25 -2.23
CA CYS A 160 -15.88 13.93 -2.37
C CYS A 160 -17.40 14.09 -2.45
N TYR A 161 -17.98 13.63 -3.56
CA TYR A 161 -19.41 13.50 -3.73
C TYR A 161 -19.73 12.01 -3.78
N ALA A 162 -20.69 11.58 -2.98
CA ALA A 162 -21.38 10.32 -3.24
C ALA A 162 -22.32 10.55 -4.42
#